data_AF-A0A965TVJ5-F1
#
_entry.id   AF-A0A965TVJ5-F1
#
_cell.length_a   1.000
_cell.length_b   1.000
_cell.length_c   1.000
_cell.angle_alpha   90.00
_cell.angle_beta   90.00
_cell.angle_gamma   90.00
#
_symmetry.space_group_name_H-M   'P 1'
#
loop_
_entity.id
_entity.type
_entity.pdbx_description
1 polymer ?
#
loop_
_entity_poly.entity_id
_entity_poly.type
_entity_poly.pdbx_seq_one_letter_code
_entity_poly.pdbx_strand_id
1 'polypeptide(L)'
;KGFDYIVSFSLFIIAVLISLWIIAQPFRRVIEEYEEEEEEEEEEKKEKVIKVEVKKSKFPTFSLERIIPKKEEPKVEEKKENTNLKTFEQKKNESKEYKYPPLDLLAKKGGAPEGGDISYNSSIIKRTLQTFGIPVEMSEINIGPTVTQYTLKPAEGIKLSKITTLQNDLALALASPTIRIEAPIPGRSLVGIEIGNKKRAVVGLRESLDTDEFKNSPAPLLMALGKDVKGTPAFADLAEMPHLLVGGTTGSGKTICLNSIILSLLYRNSPEEMKLVLVDPKRVEFPVYSNLDHLLCPVIYDANQTLVALKWLVGEMERRFTVLAEGHSRDIGSYNQKQEKKGEDKLPYIVLIIDELADLMSVKGKEIESYVVRLAQMSRATGIHLILATQRPSVEVITGLI
;
A
#
# COMPACT_ATOMS: atom_id res chain seq x y z
N LYS A 1 23.59 6.08 81.69
CA LYS A 1 23.76 6.87 80.45
C LYS A 1 23.20 6.20 79.18
N GLY A 2 22.82 4.91 79.19
CA GLY A 2 22.25 4.23 77.99
C GLY A 2 20.72 4.31 77.85
N PHE A 3 19.97 4.57 78.93
CA PHE A 3 18.50 4.51 78.91
C PHE A 3 17.88 5.71 78.17
N ASP A 4 18.40 6.92 78.35
CA ASP A 4 17.89 8.13 77.68
C ASP A 4 18.09 8.11 76.15
N TYR A 5 19.13 7.39 75.67
CA TYR A 5 19.43 7.31 74.25
C TYR A 5 18.43 6.41 73.50
N ILE A 6 17.97 5.33 74.14
CA ILE A 6 16.99 4.40 73.58
C ILE A 6 15.61 5.07 73.47
N VAL A 7 15.22 5.85 74.49
CA VAL A 7 13.94 6.58 74.49
C VAL A 7 13.94 7.67 73.42
N SER A 8 15.02 8.44 73.30
CA SER A 8 15.16 9.47 72.26
C SER A 8 15.16 8.88 70.84
N PHE A 9 15.85 7.75 70.63
CA PHE A 9 15.86 7.07 69.34
C PHE A 9 14.49 6.49 68.96
N SER A 10 13.75 5.97 69.94
CA SER A 10 12.39 5.47 69.72
C SER A 10 11.41 6.59 69.34
N LEU A 11 11.50 7.74 70.01
CA LEU A 11 10.70 8.93 69.66
C LEU A 11 11.04 9.47 68.27
N PHE A 12 12.31 9.42 67.87
CA PHE A 12 12.74 9.84 66.53
C PHE A 12 12.17 8.92 65.44
N ILE A 13 12.18 7.59 65.64
CA ILE A 13 11.59 6.64 64.68
C ILE A 13 10.09 6.88 64.53
N ILE A 14 9.37 7.10 65.64
CA ILE A 14 7.93 7.37 65.60
C ILE A 14 7.66 8.66 64.83
N ALA A 15 8.45 9.72 65.03
CA ALA A 15 8.30 10.96 64.29
C ALA A 15 8.56 10.80 62.78
N VAL A 16 9.54 9.98 62.39
CA VAL A 16 9.83 9.65 60.99
C VAL A 16 8.71 8.82 60.35
N LEU A 17 8.12 7.87 61.08
CA LEU A 17 7.00 7.09 60.58
C LEU A 17 5.74 7.95 60.39
N ILE A 18 5.48 8.89 61.31
CA ILE A 18 4.37 9.84 61.18
C ILE A 18 4.60 10.78 59.99
N SER A 19 5.82 11.28 59.77
CA SER A 19 6.11 12.16 58.63
C SER A 19 5.98 11.41 57.30
N LEU A 20 6.47 10.17 57.21
CA LEU A 20 6.28 9.31 56.04
C LEU A 20 4.79 9.02 55.77
N TRP A 21 4.01 8.78 56.83
CA TRP A 21 2.57 8.56 56.71
C TRP A 21 1.82 9.78 56.18
N ILE A 22 2.19 10.99 56.63
CA ILE A 22 1.60 12.26 56.15
C ILE A 22 1.97 12.51 54.68
N ILE A 23 3.21 12.21 54.27
CA ILE A 23 3.66 12.37 52.87
C ILE A 23 2.98 11.36 51.94
N ALA A 24 2.64 10.16 52.43
CA ALA A 24 1.98 9.12 51.64
C ALA A 24 0.47 9.35 51.43
N GLN A 25 -0.18 10.18 52.25
CA GLN A 25 -1.62 10.45 52.12
C GLN A 25 -2.07 11.00 50.76
N PRO A 26 -1.41 12.00 50.15
CA PRO A 26 -1.82 12.51 48.85
C PRO A 26 -1.69 11.47 47.73
N PHE A 27 -0.70 10.58 47.79
CA PHE A 27 -0.55 9.50 46.79
C PHE A 27 -1.66 8.45 46.88
N ARG A 28 -2.17 8.19 48.08
CA ARG A 28 -3.23 7.19 48.28
C ARG A 28 -4.57 7.63 47.68
N ARG A 29 -4.89 8.93 47.78
CA ARG A 29 -6.09 9.50 47.14
C ARG A 29 -6.03 9.44 45.62
N VAL A 30 -4.85 9.66 45.04
CA VAL A 30 -4.67 9.55 43.58
C VAL A 30 -4.90 8.11 43.12
N ILE A 31 -4.40 7.12 43.86
CA ILE A 31 -4.63 5.70 43.51
C ILE A 31 -6.11 5.32 43.63
N GLU A 32 -6.81 5.78 44.67
CA GLU A 32 -8.26 5.56 44.82
C GLU A 32 -9.05 6.21 43.67
N GLU A 33 -8.65 7.40 43.20
CA GLU A 33 -9.29 8.10 42.06
C GLU A 33 -9.07 7.36 40.73
N TYR A 34 -7.90 6.75 40.52
CA TYR A 34 -7.64 5.89 39.35
C TYR A 34 -8.40 4.55 39.40
N GLU A 35 -8.55 3.95 40.58
CA GLU A 35 -9.32 2.70 40.74
C GLU A 35 -10.83 2.95 40.53
N GLU A 36 -11.37 4.08 40.99
CA GLU A 36 -12.77 4.48 40.73
C GLU A 36 -13.01 4.76 39.22
N GLU A 37 -12.09 5.42 38.51
CA GLU A 37 -12.21 5.63 37.05
C GLU A 37 -12.19 4.31 36.25
N GLU A 38 -11.39 3.32 36.65
CA GLU A 38 -11.37 1.99 36.01
C GLU A 38 -12.65 1.19 36.27
N GLU A 39 -13.23 1.28 37.47
CA GLU A 39 -14.51 0.62 37.80
C GLU A 39 -15.69 1.24 37.03
N GLU A 40 -15.75 2.58 36.90
CA GLU A 40 -16.77 3.26 36.09
C GLU A 40 -16.66 2.88 34.60
N GLU A 41 -15.45 2.76 34.06
CA GLU A 41 -15.23 2.29 32.68
C GLU A 41 -15.67 0.83 32.45
N GLU A 42 -15.53 -0.04 33.45
CA GLU A 42 -15.98 -1.43 33.37
C GLU A 42 -17.51 -1.57 33.47
N GLU A 43 -18.16 -0.78 34.33
CA GLU A 43 -19.63 -0.76 34.43
C GLU A 43 -20.27 -0.23 33.14
N GLU A 44 -19.71 0.81 32.53
CA GLU A 44 -20.17 1.32 31.22
C GLU A 44 -20.03 0.29 30.09
N LYS A 45 -19.01 -0.56 30.14
CA LYS A 45 -18.81 -1.68 29.19
C LYS A 45 -19.78 -2.83 29.45
N LYS A 46 -20.18 -3.08 30.70
CA LYS A 46 -21.14 -4.14 31.06
C LYS A 46 -22.58 -3.77 30.73
N GLU A 47 -23.00 -2.51 30.90
CA GLU A 47 -24.35 -2.06 30.54
C GLU A 47 -24.63 -2.04 29.03
N LYS A 48 -23.60 -1.93 28.18
CA LYS A 48 -23.75 -1.90 26.71
C LYS A 48 -23.91 -3.28 26.05
N VAL A 49 -23.86 -4.40 26.80
CA VAL A 49 -24.06 -5.75 26.26
C VAL A 49 -25.53 -6.18 26.39
N ILE A 50 -26.39 -5.62 25.54
CA ILE A 50 -27.76 -6.11 25.34
C ILE A 50 -27.71 -7.38 24.48
N LYS A 51 -28.21 -8.49 25.02
CA LYS A 51 -28.40 -9.79 24.35
C LYS A 51 -29.23 -9.63 23.06
N VAL A 52 -28.65 -10.01 21.91
CA VAL A 52 -29.40 -10.21 20.66
C VAL A 52 -29.40 -11.70 20.31
N GLU A 53 -30.59 -12.29 20.41
CA GLU A 53 -30.89 -13.65 19.96
C GLU A 53 -30.91 -13.69 18.42
N VAL A 54 -30.06 -14.50 17.81
CA VAL A 54 -29.89 -14.56 16.35
C VAL A 54 -30.91 -15.51 15.72
N LYS A 55 -31.94 -14.95 15.06
CA LYS A 55 -32.72 -15.68 14.04
C LYS A 55 -31.96 -15.66 12.71
N LYS A 56 -31.74 -16.84 12.12
CA LYS A 56 -31.20 -17.03 10.77
C LYS A 56 -32.11 -16.33 9.73
N SER A 57 -31.60 -15.28 9.09
CA SER A 57 -32.17 -14.68 7.88
C SER A 57 -31.06 -14.02 7.05
N LYS A 58 -31.17 -14.14 5.72
CA LYS A 58 -30.24 -13.64 4.70
C LYS A 58 -30.04 -12.11 4.82
N PHE A 59 -28.77 -11.70 4.77
CA PHE A 59 -28.18 -10.34 4.67
C PHE A 59 -28.90 -9.20 5.42
N PRO A 60 -28.27 -8.59 6.45
CA PRO A 60 -28.83 -7.40 7.08
C PRO A 60 -28.55 -6.16 6.22
N THR A 61 -29.61 -5.48 5.77
CA THR A 61 -29.56 -4.07 5.37
C THR A 61 -29.66 -3.19 6.61
N PHE A 62 -28.67 -2.34 6.87
CA PHE A 62 -28.67 -1.39 7.97
C PHE A 62 -29.13 0.00 7.48
N SER A 63 -30.09 0.62 8.18
CA SER A 63 -30.62 1.96 7.89
C SER A 63 -30.28 2.93 9.03
N LEU A 64 -29.69 4.08 8.70
CA LEU A 64 -29.06 5.04 9.63
C LEU A 64 -30.03 6.04 10.30
N GLU A 65 -31.34 5.82 10.30
CA GLU A 65 -32.32 6.83 10.75
C GLU A 65 -32.48 6.98 12.28
N ARG A 66 -31.74 6.25 13.14
CA ARG A 66 -32.08 6.16 14.58
C ARG A 66 -31.16 6.87 15.58
N ILE A 67 -30.24 7.76 15.18
CA ILE A 67 -29.25 8.35 16.13
C ILE A 67 -29.24 9.90 16.13
N ILE A 68 -30.35 10.58 15.81
CA ILE A 68 -30.39 12.04 15.97
C ILE A 68 -31.68 12.46 16.70
N PRO A 69 -31.60 13.05 17.92
CA PRO A 69 -32.75 13.69 18.53
C PRO A 69 -33.13 14.94 17.72
N LYS A 70 -34.40 15.03 17.32
CA LYS A 70 -34.97 16.18 16.60
C LYS A 70 -34.82 17.45 17.43
N LYS A 71 -34.14 18.46 16.88
CA LYS A 71 -34.31 19.87 17.23
C LYS A 71 -34.95 20.59 16.05
N GLU A 72 -36.03 21.31 16.33
CA GLU A 72 -36.76 22.12 15.35
C GLU A 72 -36.15 23.52 15.19
N GLU A 73 -36.45 24.14 14.03
CA GLU A 73 -36.26 25.53 13.57
C GLU A 73 -35.18 25.76 12.48
N PRO A 74 -35.30 26.80 11.62
CA PRO A 74 -36.43 27.14 10.73
C PRO A 74 -35.99 27.20 9.25
N LYS A 75 -36.99 27.25 8.35
CA LYS A 75 -36.84 27.19 6.88
C LYS A 75 -36.04 28.35 6.29
N VAL A 76 -34.90 28.04 5.66
CA VAL A 76 -34.29 28.88 4.61
C VAL A 76 -34.01 27.98 3.40
N GLU A 77 -34.48 28.43 2.24
CA GLU A 77 -34.35 27.73 0.95
C GLU A 77 -32.90 27.78 0.46
N GLU A 78 -32.15 26.69 0.69
CA GLU A 78 -30.90 26.43 -0.01
C GLU A 78 -31.08 25.30 -1.03
N LYS A 79 -30.53 25.56 -2.22
CA LYS A 79 -30.54 24.67 -3.38
C LYS A 79 -30.08 23.27 -2.98
N LYS A 80 -30.94 22.29 -3.22
CA LYS A 80 -30.65 20.86 -3.05
C LYS A 80 -29.46 20.46 -3.92
N GLU A 81 -28.26 20.45 -3.35
CA GLU A 81 -27.21 19.56 -3.79
C GLU A 81 -27.63 18.14 -3.44
N ASN A 82 -27.79 17.32 -4.47
CA ASN A 82 -28.13 15.91 -4.38
C ASN A 82 -27.01 15.14 -3.66
N THR A 83 -27.06 15.04 -2.34
CA THR A 83 -26.38 14.02 -1.55
C THR A 83 -27.10 12.67 -1.71
N ASN A 84 -27.19 12.18 -2.94
CA ASN A 84 -27.63 10.82 -3.24
C ASN A 84 -26.43 9.87 -3.19
N LEU A 85 -25.86 9.66 -2.01
CA LEU A 85 -25.13 8.42 -1.73
C LEU A 85 -26.15 7.38 -1.30
N LYS A 86 -26.94 6.91 -2.27
CA LYS A 86 -27.67 5.66 -2.15
C LYS A 86 -26.62 4.56 -1.99
N THR A 87 -26.59 3.95 -0.81
CA THR A 87 -26.13 2.60 -0.49
C THR A 87 -24.99 2.01 -1.32
N PHE A 88 -23.93 1.53 -0.65
CA PHE A 88 -22.98 0.54 -1.20
C PHE A 88 -23.74 -0.77 -1.50
N GLU A 89 -24.60 -0.76 -2.50
CA GLU A 89 -25.33 -1.92 -2.98
C GLU A 89 -24.48 -2.55 -4.09
N GLN A 90 -23.99 -3.76 -3.83
CA GLN A 90 -23.54 -4.62 -4.91
C GLN A 90 -24.73 -4.84 -5.85
N LYS A 91 -24.64 -4.33 -7.08
CA LYS A 91 -25.53 -4.78 -8.15
C LYS A 91 -25.38 -6.30 -8.23
N LYS A 92 -26.48 -7.02 -7.97
CA LYS A 92 -26.56 -8.44 -8.31
C LYS A 92 -26.49 -8.54 -9.82
N ASN A 93 -25.35 -8.96 -10.35
CA ASN A 93 -25.27 -9.34 -11.75
C ASN A 93 -25.98 -10.68 -11.92
N GLU A 94 -26.98 -10.71 -12.79
CA GLU A 94 -27.47 -11.95 -13.36
C GLU A 94 -26.30 -12.60 -14.11
N SER A 95 -26.10 -13.90 -13.92
CA SER A 95 -24.97 -14.70 -14.40
C SER A 95 -24.87 -14.73 -15.94
N LYS A 96 -24.41 -13.63 -16.52
CA LYS A 96 -23.87 -13.58 -17.87
C LYS A 96 -22.37 -13.80 -17.75
N GLU A 97 -21.87 -14.77 -18.52
CA GLU A 97 -20.44 -15.03 -18.67
C GLU A 97 -19.69 -13.72 -18.97
N TYR A 98 -18.82 -13.31 -18.04
CA TYR A 98 -18.08 -12.06 -18.15
C TYR A 98 -17.10 -12.14 -19.32
N LYS A 99 -17.19 -11.17 -20.24
CA LYS A 99 -16.29 -11.10 -21.39
C LYS A 99 -15.11 -10.19 -21.07
N TYR A 100 -13.93 -10.78 -20.93
CA TYR A 100 -12.69 -10.04 -20.75
C TYR A 100 -12.40 -9.14 -21.97
N PRO A 101 -11.79 -7.95 -21.74
CA PRO A 101 -11.43 -7.06 -22.83
C PRO A 101 -10.37 -7.70 -23.75
N PRO A 102 -10.51 -7.59 -25.08
CA PRO A 102 -9.50 -8.11 -26.00
C PRO A 102 -8.24 -7.24 -25.98
N LEU A 103 -7.06 -7.87 -26.08
CA LEU A 103 -5.76 -7.16 -26.11
C LEU A 103 -5.63 -6.17 -27.27
N ASP A 104 -6.50 -6.26 -28.28
CA ASP A 104 -6.57 -5.40 -29.46
C ASP A 104 -7.02 -3.97 -29.16
N LEU A 105 -7.60 -3.73 -27.98
CA LEU A 105 -7.81 -2.38 -27.47
C LEU A 105 -6.50 -1.69 -27.07
N LEU A 106 -5.43 -2.45 -26.81
CA LEU A 106 -4.13 -1.90 -26.46
C LEU A 106 -3.26 -1.74 -27.71
N ALA A 107 -2.65 -0.56 -27.83
CA ALA A 107 -1.75 -0.27 -28.94
C ALA A 107 -0.53 -1.20 -28.93
N LYS A 108 -0.20 -1.77 -30.09
CA LYS A 108 1.08 -2.42 -30.35
C LYS A 108 2.15 -1.34 -30.54
N LYS A 109 2.55 -0.69 -29.44
CA LYS A 109 3.69 0.23 -29.42
C LYS A 109 4.93 -0.57 -29.01
N GLY A 110 5.88 -0.63 -29.93
CA GLY A 110 7.21 -1.18 -29.71
C GLY A 110 8.24 -0.38 -30.51
N GLY A 111 9.49 -0.46 -30.10
CA GLY A 111 10.62 0.16 -30.78
C GLY A 111 11.92 -0.52 -30.38
N ALA A 112 12.87 -0.63 -31.29
CA ALA A 112 14.20 -1.12 -30.96
C ALA A 112 14.96 -0.01 -30.21
N PRO A 113 15.43 -0.27 -28.97
CA PRO A 113 16.30 0.67 -28.28
C PRO A 113 17.65 0.76 -28.98
N GLU A 114 18.29 1.94 -28.92
CA GLU A 114 19.65 2.13 -29.42
C GLU A 114 20.53 2.66 -28.29
N GLY A 115 21.43 1.82 -27.78
CA GLY A 115 22.33 2.13 -26.66
C GLY A 115 23.45 3.13 -26.98
N GLY A 116 23.62 3.50 -28.25
CA GLY A 116 24.72 4.36 -28.72
C GLY A 116 25.94 3.55 -29.18
N ASP A 117 27.13 4.14 -29.06
CA ASP A 117 28.39 3.48 -29.43
C ASP A 117 28.90 2.64 -28.25
N ILE A 118 28.58 1.36 -28.30
CA ILE A 118 28.85 0.38 -27.25
C ILE A 118 30.36 0.21 -27.01
N SER A 119 31.13 0.08 -28.10
CA SER A 119 32.57 -0.15 -28.03
C SER A 119 33.30 1.08 -27.50
N TYR A 120 32.89 2.27 -27.94
CA TYR A 120 33.41 3.53 -27.43
C TYR A 120 33.13 3.71 -25.93
N ASN A 121 31.86 3.56 -25.51
CA ASN A 121 31.47 3.71 -24.11
C ASN A 121 32.18 2.70 -23.20
N SER A 122 32.26 1.44 -23.63
CA SER A 122 32.99 0.40 -22.89
C SER A 122 34.48 0.75 -22.73
N SER A 123 35.10 1.36 -23.74
CA SER A 123 36.50 1.78 -23.70
C SER A 123 36.71 2.96 -22.75
N ILE A 124 35.78 3.93 -22.76
CA ILE A 124 35.81 5.06 -21.82
C ILE A 124 35.68 4.58 -20.39
N ILE A 125 34.66 3.75 -20.08
CA ILE A 125 34.45 3.21 -18.73
C ILE A 125 35.74 2.57 -18.21
N LYS A 126 36.33 1.66 -19.00
CA LYS A 126 37.56 0.96 -18.64
C LYS A 126 38.72 1.94 -18.41
N ARG A 127 38.94 2.87 -19.32
CA ARG A 127 40.03 3.85 -19.24
C ARG A 127 39.89 4.80 -18.05
N THR A 128 38.67 5.30 -17.79
CA THR A 128 38.39 6.19 -16.67
C THR A 128 38.66 5.48 -15.35
N LEU A 129 38.10 4.29 -15.14
CA LEU A 129 38.34 3.52 -13.91
C LEU A 129 39.82 3.17 -13.72
N GLN A 130 40.54 2.80 -14.79
CA GLN A 130 41.98 2.58 -14.74
C GLN A 130 42.77 3.84 -14.33
N THR A 131 42.36 5.02 -14.80
CA THR A 131 43.00 6.30 -14.45
C THR A 131 42.88 6.60 -12.95
N PHE A 132 41.78 6.18 -12.32
CA PHE A 132 41.58 6.26 -10.87
C PHE A 132 42.21 5.08 -10.08
N GLY A 133 43.04 4.27 -10.74
CA GLY A 133 43.70 3.13 -10.11
C GLY A 133 42.77 1.95 -9.82
N ILE A 134 41.66 1.83 -10.56
CA ILE A 134 40.70 0.74 -10.45
C ILE A 134 40.77 -0.09 -11.74
N PRO A 135 41.64 -1.11 -11.80
CA PRO A 135 41.67 -2.02 -12.94
C PRO A 135 40.39 -2.86 -12.99
N VAL A 136 39.74 -2.85 -14.15
CA VAL A 136 38.50 -3.61 -14.41
C VAL A 136 38.59 -4.38 -15.71
N GLU A 137 37.91 -5.52 -15.75
CA GLU A 137 37.63 -6.29 -16.94
C GLU A 137 36.19 -6.04 -17.38
N MET A 138 35.98 -5.63 -18.62
CA MET A 138 34.64 -5.44 -19.18
C MET A 138 34.04 -6.81 -19.53
N SER A 139 32.75 -6.98 -19.29
CA SER A 139 32.01 -8.22 -19.53
C SER A 139 30.84 -7.96 -20.48
N GLU A 140 29.75 -8.70 -20.35
CA GLU A 140 28.54 -8.57 -21.16
C GLU A 140 27.90 -7.18 -21.06
N ILE A 141 27.25 -6.78 -22.16
CA ILE A 141 26.55 -5.50 -22.29
C ILE A 141 25.11 -5.82 -22.64
N ASN A 142 24.18 -5.33 -21.82
CA ASN A 142 22.76 -5.58 -21.98
C ASN A 142 22.08 -4.28 -22.43
N ILE A 143 21.52 -4.28 -23.65
CA ILE A 143 20.77 -3.13 -24.18
C ILE A 143 19.31 -3.26 -23.75
N GLY A 144 18.92 -2.51 -22.73
CA GLY A 144 17.53 -2.44 -22.28
C GLY A 144 16.71 -1.42 -23.06
N PRO A 145 15.40 -1.28 -22.76
CA PRO A 145 14.52 -0.33 -23.43
C PRO A 145 14.94 1.14 -23.25
N THR A 146 15.34 1.53 -22.05
CA THR A 146 15.65 2.93 -21.69
C THR A 146 17.12 3.18 -21.39
N VAL A 147 17.82 2.15 -20.91
CA VAL A 147 19.22 2.20 -20.50
C VAL A 147 19.99 1.01 -21.07
N THR A 148 21.29 1.18 -21.27
CA THR A 148 22.23 0.11 -21.58
C THR A 148 23.09 -0.15 -20.34
N GLN A 149 23.11 -1.39 -19.88
CA GLN A 149 23.89 -1.83 -18.72
C GLN A 149 25.21 -2.44 -19.20
N TYR A 150 26.32 -1.78 -18.87
CA TYR A 150 27.68 -2.25 -19.10
C TYR A 150 28.16 -2.98 -17.85
N THR A 151 28.43 -4.28 -17.95
CA THR A 151 28.91 -5.05 -16.79
C THR A 151 30.43 -5.12 -16.77
N LEU A 152 31.01 -5.11 -15.58
CA LEU A 152 32.45 -5.19 -15.37
C LEU A 152 32.80 -5.98 -14.11
N LYS A 153 34.01 -6.53 -14.09
CA LYS A 153 34.60 -7.20 -12.93
C LYS A 153 35.80 -6.38 -12.44
N PRO A 154 35.75 -5.81 -11.22
CA PRO A 154 36.92 -5.17 -10.65
C PRO A 154 37.96 -6.21 -10.21
N ALA A 155 39.23 -5.82 -10.20
CA ALA A 155 40.29 -6.67 -9.66
C ALA A 155 40.09 -6.96 -8.17
N GLU A 156 40.67 -8.07 -7.69
CA GLU A 156 40.59 -8.46 -6.29
C GLU A 156 41.14 -7.39 -5.35
N GLY A 157 40.50 -7.22 -4.20
CA GLY A 157 40.89 -6.22 -3.19
C GLY A 157 40.37 -4.80 -3.45
N ILE A 158 39.75 -4.52 -4.59
CA ILE A 158 39.08 -3.23 -4.82
C ILE A 158 37.78 -3.16 -4.01
N LYS A 159 37.68 -2.16 -3.14
CA LYS A 159 36.43 -1.83 -2.43
C LYS A 159 35.41 -1.28 -3.42
N LEU A 160 34.20 -1.85 -3.43
CA LEU A 160 33.10 -1.39 -4.29
C LEU A 160 32.75 0.09 -4.07
N SER A 161 32.92 0.61 -2.86
CA SER A 161 32.70 2.03 -2.54
C SER A 161 33.55 2.97 -3.39
N LYS A 162 34.75 2.57 -3.81
CA LYS A 162 35.59 3.37 -4.71
C LYS A 162 34.99 3.52 -6.10
N ILE A 163 34.20 2.53 -6.54
CA ILE A 163 33.56 2.55 -7.85
C ILE A 163 32.29 3.38 -7.76
N THR A 164 31.46 3.17 -6.73
CA THR A 164 30.20 3.90 -6.57
C THR A 164 30.42 5.40 -6.36
N THR A 165 31.53 5.83 -5.75
CA THR A 165 31.87 7.26 -5.61
C THR A 165 32.23 7.96 -6.93
N LEU A 166 32.64 7.20 -7.96
CA LEU A 166 33.05 7.75 -9.27
C LEU A 166 31.87 7.97 -10.22
N GLN A 167 30.63 7.92 -9.74
CA GLN A 167 29.43 8.10 -10.57
C GLN A 167 29.45 9.43 -11.34
N ASN A 168 29.85 10.53 -10.70
CA ASN A 168 29.91 11.84 -11.34
C ASN A 168 31.07 11.95 -12.33
N ASP A 169 32.23 11.37 -12.03
CA ASP A 169 33.38 11.35 -12.93
C ASP A 169 33.10 10.52 -14.19
N LEU A 170 32.43 9.37 -14.03
CA LEU A 170 31.97 8.56 -15.14
C LEU A 170 30.91 9.30 -15.98
N ALA A 171 29.98 10.00 -15.32
CA ALA A 171 28.97 10.82 -16.00
C ALA A 171 29.61 11.89 -16.88
N LEU A 172 30.65 12.57 -16.35
CA LEU A 172 31.44 13.55 -17.10
C LEU A 172 32.19 12.91 -18.27
N ALA A 173 32.90 11.80 -18.04
CA ALA A 173 33.71 11.13 -19.05
C ALA A 173 32.87 10.58 -20.22
N LEU A 174 31.65 10.12 -19.95
CA LEU A 174 30.73 9.56 -20.93
C LEU A 174 29.78 10.61 -21.53
N ALA A 175 29.88 11.88 -21.12
CA ALA A 175 28.95 12.95 -21.47
C ALA A 175 27.48 12.55 -21.25
N SER A 176 27.21 11.79 -20.19
CA SER A 176 25.87 11.30 -19.85
C SER A 176 25.35 12.01 -18.60
N PRO A 177 24.18 12.68 -18.65
CA PRO A 177 23.64 13.42 -17.51
C PRO A 177 23.20 12.51 -16.36
N THR A 178 22.90 11.24 -16.63
CA THR A 178 22.45 10.27 -15.64
C THR A 178 23.20 8.95 -15.81
N ILE A 179 23.96 8.56 -14.79
CA ILE A 179 24.57 7.23 -14.68
C ILE A 179 24.14 6.62 -13.35
N ARG A 180 23.79 5.33 -13.36
CA ARG A 180 23.56 4.54 -12.16
C ARG A 180 24.59 3.42 -12.09
N ILE A 181 25.20 3.24 -10.92
CA ILE A 181 26.14 2.16 -10.66
C ILE A 181 25.47 1.14 -9.75
N GLU A 182 25.33 -0.09 -10.22
CA GLU A 182 24.81 -1.24 -9.47
C GLU A 182 25.98 -2.12 -9.03
N ALA A 183 26.31 -2.12 -7.74
CA ALA A 183 27.47 -2.81 -7.20
C ALA A 183 27.16 -3.52 -5.85
N PRO A 184 27.20 -4.86 -5.77
CA PRO A 184 27.26 -5.83 -6.87
C PRO A 184 25.88 -5.98 -7.56
N ILE A 185 25.86 -6.54 -8.77
CA ILE A 185 24.63 -7.01 -9.40
C ILE A 185 24.09 -8.21 -8.59
N PRO A 186 22.82 -8.20 -8.12
CA PRO A 186 22.27 -9.30 -7.34
C PRO A 186 22.49 -10.68 -7.98
N GLY A 187 23.02 -11.63 -7.21
CA GLY A 187 23.33 -12.98 -7.68
C GLY A 187 24.53 -13.11 -8.62
N ARG A 188 25.31 -12.04 -8.84
CA ARG A 188 26.47 -12.04 -9.75
C ARG A 188 27.67 -11.32 -9.13
N SER A 189 28.88 -11.80 -9.42
CA SER A 189 30.13 -11.15 -9.01
C SER A 189 30.58 -10.06 -10.01
N LEU A 190 29.64 -9.20 -10.41
CA LEU A 190 29.84 -8.13 -11.40
C LEU A 190 29.30 -6.80 -10.87
N VAL A 191 29.80 -5.70 -11.42
CA VAL A 191 29.28 -4.34 -11.25
C VAL A 191 28.62 -3.91 -12.55
N GLY A 192 27.43 -3.32 -12.48
CA GLY A 192 26.71 -2.76 -13.62
C GLY A 192 26.83 -1.24 -13.66
N ILE A 193 27.14 -0.68 -14.83
CA ILE A 193 27.05 0.76 -15.09
C ILE A 193 25.95 0.97 -16.12
N GLU A 194 24.89 1.66 -15.71
CA GLU A 194 23.72 1.94 -16.53
C GLU A 194 23.82 3.34 -17.13
N ILE A 195 23.74 3.41 -18.45
CA ILE A 195 23.81 4.65 -19.23
C ILE A 195 22.50 4.78 -20.01
N GLY A 196 21.93 5.98 -20.06
CA GLY A 196 20.74 6.25 -20.87
C GLY A 196 20.98 5.97 -22.35
N ASN A 197 20.02 5.32 -23.00
CA ASN A 197 20.09 5.04 -24.44
C ASN A 197 19.99 6.33 -25.27
N LYS A 198 20.65 6.34 -26.44
CA LYS A 198 20.53 7.40 -27.45
C LYS A 198 19.10 7.48 -28.00
N LYS A 199 18.47 6.32 -28.19
CA LYS A 199 17.05 6.19 -28.55
C LYS A 199 16.38 5.23 -27.57
N ARG A 200 15.43 5.75 -26.80
CA ARG A 200 14.64 4.96 -25.84
C ARG A 200 13.48 4.28 -26.55
N ALA A 201 13.23 3.03 -26.21
CA ALA A 201 12.04 2.30 -26.61
C ALA A 201 10.90 2.56 -25.62
N VAL A 202 9.68 2.74 -26.14
CA VAL A 202 8.48 2.80 -25.30
C VAL A 202 8.10 1.38 -24.91
N VAL A 203 7.92 1.14 -23.61
CA VAL A 203 7.42 -0.13 -23.09
C VAL A 203 5.89 -0.09 -23.10
N GLY A 204 5.28 -0.81 -24.04
CA GLY A 204 3.82 -0.90 -24.14
C GLY A 204 3.25 -1.97 -23.21
N LEU A 205 2.14 -1.66 -22.52
CA LEU A 205 1.46 -2.59 -21.61
C LEU A 205 1.06 -3.89 -22.32
N ARG A 206 0.59 -3.81 -23.57
CA ARG A 206 0.20 -4.99 -24.36
C ARG A 206 1.29 -6.06 -24.40
N GLU A 207 2.55 -5.66 -24.61
CA GLU A 207 3.66 -6.60 -24.72
C GLU A 207 3.87 -7.40 -23.44
N SER A 208 3.61 -6.80 -22.28
CA SER A 208 3.65 -7.49 -20.99
C SER A 208 2.44 -8.39 -20.77
N LEU A 209 1.24 -7.97 -21.18
CA LEU A 209 0.02 -8.79 -21.01
C LEU A 209 -0.09 -9.94 -22.02
N ASP A 210 0.58 -9.85 -23.17
CA ASP A 210 0.53 -10.87 -24.23
C ASP A 210 1.43 -12.09 -23.93
N THR A 211 2.21 -12.07 -22.85
CA THR A 211 3.08 -13.17 -22.45
C THR A 211 2.33 -14.34 -21.84
N ASP A 212 2.87 -15.55 -22.00
CA ASP A 212 2.33 -16.75 -21.36
C ASP A 212 2.43 -16.68 -19.83
N GLU A 213 3.48 -16.03 -19.32
CA GLU A 213 3.68 -15.79 -17.88
C GLU A 213 2.52 -14.97 -17.30
N PHE A 214 2.05 -13.93 -18.00
CA PHE A 214 0.92 -13.13 -17.54
C PHE A 214 -0.41 -13.87 -17.70
N LYS A 215 -0.66 -14.48 -18.87
CA LYS A 215 -1.94 -15.11 -19.21
C LYS A 215 -2.24 -16.35 -18.36
N ASN A 216 -1.24 -17.18 -18.12
CA ASN A 216 -1.41 -18.48 -17.46
C ASN A 216 -1.02 -18.45 -15.98
N SER A 217 -0.64 -17.30 -15.43
CA SER A 217 -0.21 -17.22 -14.03
C SER A 217 -1.39 -17.45 -13.06
N PRO A 218 -1.20 -18.26 -12.02
CA PRO A 218 -2.22 -18.54 -11.01
C PRO A 218 -2.43 -17.39 -10.01
N ALA A 219 -1.58 -16.36 -10.04
CA ALA A 219 -1.60 -15.25 -9.08
C ALA A 219 -2.85 -14.36 -9.29
N PRO A 220 -3.77 -14.26 -8.32
CA PRO A 220 -5.08 -13.61 -8.54
C PRO A 220 -4.96 -12.12 -8.88
N LEU A 221 -4.02 -11.41 -8.26
CA LEU A 221 -3.83 -9.97 -8.42
C LEU A 221 -2.49 -9.65 -9.09
N LEU A 222 -2.14 -10.41 -10.13
CA LEU A 222 -0.94 -10.17 -10.92
C LEU A 222 -1.03 -8.84 -11.68
N MET A 223 0.00 -8.01 -11.55
CA MET A 223 0.14 -6.70 -12.17
C MET A 223 1.38 -6.66 -13.04
N ALA A 224 1.28 -6.09 -14.25
CA ALA A 224 2.43 -5.80 -15.08
C ALA A 224 3.07 -4.47 -14.66
N LEU A 225 4.34 -4.50 -14.24
CA LEU A 225 5.08 -3.30 -13.81
C LEU A 225 5.85 -2.66 -14.97
N GLY A 226 6.20 -3.44 -16.00
CA GLY A 226 6.91 -2.97 -17.17
C GLY A 226 7.95 -3.99 -17.64
N LYS A 227 9.15 -3.52 -17.94
CA LYS A 227 10.30 -4.33 -18.36
C LYS A 227 11.52 -3.98 -17.51
N ASP A 228 12.35 -4.98 -17.23
CA ASP A 228 13.63 -4.79 -16.55
C ASP A 228 14.70 -4.14 -17.45
N VAL A 229 15.92 -3.97 -16.93
CA VAL A 229 17.06 -3.40 -17.66
C VAL A 229 17.53 -4.27 -18.85
N LYS A 230 17.07 -5.52 -18.96
CA LYS A 230 17.34 -6.43 -20.08
C LYS A 230 16.18 -6.46 -21.08
N GLY A 231 15.05 -5.82 -20.78
CA GLY A 231 13.84 -5.85 -21.61
C GLY A 231 12.90 -7.01 -21.29
N THR A 232 13.17 -7.79 -20.25
CA THR A 232 12.29 -8.88 -19.78
C THR A 232 11.06 -8.27 -19.10
N PRO A 233 9.83 -8.68 -19.44
CA PRO A 233 8.63 -8.28 -18.71
C PRO A 233 8.76 -8.56 -17.22
N ALA A 234 8.33 -7.61 -16.40
CA ALA A 234 8.35 -7.71 -14.94
C ALA A 234 6.93 -7.64 -14.39
N PHE A 235 6.59 -8.60 -13.54
CA PHE A 235 5.29 -8.73 -12.90
C PHE A 235 5.42 -8.74 -11.38
N ALA A 236 4.34 -8.37 -10.69
CA ALA A 236 4.23 -8.51 -9.24
C ALA A 236 2.79 -8.89 -8.87
N ASP A 237 2.60 -9.73 -7.86
CA ASP A 237 1.28 -10.08 -7.33
C ASP A 237 0.95 -9.26 -6.08
N LEU A 238 -0.14 -8.51 -6.13
CA LEU A 238 -0.63 -7.74 -4.98
C LEU A 238 -1.14 -8.64 -3.85
N ALA A 239 -1.53 -9.88 -4.14
CA ALA A 239 -1.94 -10.81 -3.07
C ALA A 239 -0.73 -11.31 -2.26
N GLU A 240 0.44 -11.46 -2.89
CA GLU A 240 1.70 -11.79 -2.23
C GLU A 240 2.35 -10.58 -1.55
N MET A 241 2.30 -9.40 -2.20
CA MET A 241 2.73 -8.10 -1.69
C MET A 241 1.48 -7.34 -1.22
N PRO A 242 0.93 -7.65 -0.02
CA PRO A 242 -0.47 -7.41 0.32
C PRO A 242 -0.93 -5.95 0.16
N HIS A 243 0.00 -5.00 0.28
CA HIS A 243 -0.22 -3.58 0.08
C HIS A 243 0.95 -2.98 -0.70
N LEU A 244 0.67 -1.93 -1.47
CA LEU A 244 1.63 -1.26 -2.35
C LEU A 244 1.62 0.25 -2.10
N LEU A 245 2.81 0.84 -1.96
CA LEU A 245 3.02 2.29 -1.93
C LEU A 245 3.70 2.75 -3.22
N VAL A 246 3.14 3.76 -3.88
CA VAL A 246 3.63 4.33 -5.14
C VAL A 246 3.96 5.80 -4.97
N GLY A 247 5.24 6.10 -4.78
CA GLY A 247 5.75 7.48 -4.70
C GLY A 247 6.36 7.95 -6.01
N GLY A 248 6.08 9.18 -6.42
CA GLY A 248 6.77 9.78 -7.57
C GLY A 248 6.35 11.21 -7.87
N THR A 249 7.32 12.08 -8.19
CA THR A 249 7.07 13.49 -8.53
C THR A 249 6.25 13.65 -9.82
N THR A 250 5.70 14.84 -10.05
CA THR A 250 4.98 15.16 -11.29
C THR A 250 5.84 14.85 -12.52
N GLY A 251 5.26 14.13 -13.49
CA GLY A 251 5.95 13.73 -14.72
C GLY A 251 6.87 12.51 -14.59
N SER A 252 7.01 11.90 -13.40
CA SER A 252 7.81 10.68 -13.22
C SER A 252 7.15 9.41 -13.79
N GLY A 253 5.84 9.45 -14.04
CA GLY A 253 5.06 8.31 -14.54
C GLY A 253 4.15 7.64 -13.52
N LYS A 254 3.99 8.18 -12.30
CA LYS A 254 3.08 7.65 -11.25
C LYS A 254 1.68 7.32 -11.77
N THR A 255 1.02 8.29 -12.42
CA THR A 255 -0.32 8.11 -13.00
C THR A 255 -0.36 6.98 -14.03
N ILE A 256 0.63 6.90 -14.91
CA ILE A 256 0.69 5.86 -15.95
C ILE A 256 0.90 4.48 -15.31
N CYS A 257 1.71 4.40 -14.24
CA CYS A 257 1.90 3.19 -13.45
C CYS A 257 0.58 2.73 -12.82
N LEU A 258 -0.17 3.62 -12.15
CA LEU A 258 -1.47 3.27 -11.56
C LEU A 258 -2.48 2.78 -12.60
N ASN A 259 -2.57 3.45 -13.75
CA ASN A 259 -3.42 3.00 -14.85
C ASN A 259 -2.98 1.63 -15.40
N SER A 260 -1.67 1.38 -15.49
CA SER A 260 -1.14 0.08 -15.92
C SER A 260 -1.48 -1.05 -14.94
N ILE A 261 -1.43 -0.76 -13.64
CA ILE A 261 -1.86 -1.66 -12.57
C ILE A 261 -3.36 -1.96 -12.69
N ILE A 262 -4.20 -0.93 -12.74
CA ILE A 262 -5.67 -1.08 -12.85
C ILE A 262 -6.01 -1.92 -14.08
N LEU A 263 -5.45 -1.59 -15.24
CA LEU A 263 -5.68 -2.35 -16.46
C LEU A 263 -5.20 -3.80 -16.34
N SER A 264 -4.03 -4.05 -15.75
CA SER A 264 -3.55 -5.43 -15.53
C SER A 264 -4.56 -6.26 -14.73
N LEU A 265 -5.13 -5.67 -13.68
CA LEU A 265 -6.15 -6.32 -12.85
C LEU A 265 -7.45 -6.58 -13.63
N LEU A 266 -7.93 -5.60 -14.41
CA LEU A 266 -9.17 -5.71 -15.20
C LEU A 266 -9.09 -6.71 -16.35
N TYR A 267 -7.91 -6.90 -16.94
CA TYR A 267 -7.69 -7.89 -18.00
C TYR A 267 -7.70 -9.33 -17.48
N ARG A 268 -7.60 -9.52 -16.16
CA ARG A 268 -7.52 -10.84 -15.52
C ARG A 268 -8.69 -11.18 -14.61
N ASN A 269 -9.36 -10.18 -14.05
CA ASN A 269 -10.37 -10.40 -13.03
C ASN A 269 -11.74 -9.90 -13.48
N SER A 270 -12.74 -10.77 -13.35
CA SER A 270 -14.14 -10.40 -13.50
C SER A 270 -14.64 -9.61 -12.27
N PRO A 271 -15.78 -8.90 -12.38
CA PRO A 271 -16.40 -8.22 -11.25
C PRO A 271 -16.79 -9.13 -10.08
N GLU A 272 -16.90 -10.44 -10.30
CA GLU A 272 -17.20 -11.44 -9.25
C GLU A 272 -15.94 -11.90 -8.52
N GLU A 273 -14.78 -11.81 -9.17
CA GLU A 273 -13.48 -12.20 -8.61
C GLU A 273 -12.79 -11.03 -7.91
N MET A 274 -12.97 -9.80 -8.41
CA MET A 274 -12.31 -8.62 -7.87
C MET A 274 -13.22 -7.39 -7.92
N LYS A 275 -13.11 -6.60 -6.85
CA LYS A 275 -13.83 -5.36 -6.63
C LYS A 275 -12.86 -4.22 -6.34
N LEU A 276 -13.19 -3.03 -6.84
CA LEU A 276 -12.38 -1.82 -6.74
C LEU A 276 -13.06 -0.77 -5.88
N VAL A 277 -12.25 -0.06 -5.09
CA VAL A 277 -12.59 1.23 -4.48
C VAL A 277 -11.56 2.24 -4.97
N LEU A 278 -11.99 3.28 -5.67
CA LEU A 278 -11.10 4.28 -6.26
C LEU A 278 -11.29 5.64 -5.57
N VAL A 279 -10.20 6.23 -5.11
CA VAL A 279 -10.17 7.54 -4.45
C VAL A 279 -9.27 8.48 -5.25
N ASP A 280 -9.85 9.56 -5.77
CA ASP A 280 -9.18 10.57 -6.58
C ASP A 280 -9.56 11.98 -6.07
N PRO A 281 -8.87 12.51 -5.06
CA PRO A 281 -9.18 13.83 -4.51
C PRO A 281 -9.13 14.97 -5.55
N LYS A 282 -8.40 14.78 -6.66
CA LYS A 282 -8.19 15.79 -7.70
C LYS A 282 -9.20 15.68 -8.86
N ARG A 283 -9.93 14.57 -8.96
CA ARG A 283 -10.92 14.29 -10.03
C ARG A 283 -10.32 14.30 -11.44
N VAL A 284 -9.06 13.90 -11.58
CA VAL A 284 -8.35 13.92 -12.87
C VAL A 284 -8.15 12.53 -13.43
N GLU A 285 -7.81 11.56 -12.59
CA GLU A 285 -7.23 10.29 -13.02
C GLU A 285 -8.27 9.18 -13.09
N PHE A 286 -9.13 9.07 -12.07
CA PHE A 286 -10.09 7.96 -11.97
C PHE A 286 -11.50 8.19 -12.54
N PRO A 287 -11.96 9.40 -12.93
CA PRO A 287 -13.29 9.56 -13.54
C PRO A 287 -13.54 8.66 -14.76
N VAL A 288 -12.49 8.33 -15.52
CA VAL A 288 -12.56 7.41 -16.67
C VAL A 288 -13.06 6.00 -16.29
N TYR A 289 -12.89 5.58 -15.03
CA TYR A 289 -13.29 4.27 -14.52
C TYR A 289 -14.71 4.24 -13.94
N SER A 290 -15.43 5.36 -13.91
CA SER A 290 -16.69 5.53 -13.15
C SER A 290 -17.82 4.54 -13.51
N ASN A 291 -17.74 3.88 -14.67
CA ASN A 291 -18.78 2.97 -15.17
C ASN A 291 -18.39 1.49 -15.11
N LEU A 292 -17.31 1.12 -14.41
CA LEU A 292 -16.89 -0.27 -14.28
C LEU A 292 -17.79 -1.03 -13.29
N ASP A 293 -18.20 -2.25 -13.66
CA ASP A 293 -18.94 -3.16 -12.76
C ASP A 293 -18.11 -3.68 -11.57
N HIS A 294 -16.78 -3.51 -11.65
CA HIS A 294 -15.85 -3.81 -10.57
C HIS A 294 -15.96 -2.84 -9.40
N LEU A 295 -16.49 -1.63 -9.60
CA LEU A 295 -16.56 -0.63 -8.54
C LEU A 295 -17.56 -1.02 -7.45
N LEU A 296 -17.15 -0.98 -6.17
CA LEU A 296 -18.05 -1.13 -5.02
C LEU A 296 -18.89 0.13 -4.75
N CYS A 297 -18.37 1.27 -5.17
CA CYS A 297 -19.01 2.58 -5.05
C CYS A 297 -18.51 3.50 -6.17
N PRO A 298 -19.22 4.61 -6.45
CA PRO A 298 -18.70 5.65 -7.33
C PRO A 298 -17.31 6.12 -6.89
N VAL A 299 -16.52 6.62 -7.83
CA VAL A 299 -15.19 7.19 -7.53
C VAL A 299 -15.33 8.26 -6.44
N ILE A 300 -14.54 8.11 -5.39
CA ILE A 300 -14.57 8.97 -4.21
C ILE A 300 -13.66 10.17 -4.45
N TYR A 301 -14.15 11.37 -4.12
CA TYR A 301 -13.44 12.62 -4.40
C TYR A 301 -13.09 13.44 -3.17
N ASP A 302 -13.56 13.05 -1.98
CA ASP A 302 -13.32 13.80 -0.75
C ASP A 302 -12.90 12.92 0.44
N ALA A 303 -12.27 13.56 1.43
CA ALA A 303 -11.71 12.87 2.58
C ALA A 303 -12.77 12.24 3.49
N ASN A 304 -13.96 12.82 3.60
CA ASN A 304 -15.02 12.28 4.45
C ASN A 304 -15.59 10.99 3.86
N GLN A 305 -15.87 10.97 2.55
CA GLN A 305 -16.25 9.77 1.83
C GLN A 305 -15.15 8.69 1.90
N THR A 306 -13.88 9.11 1.83
CA THR A 306 -12.76 8.18 1.95
C THR A 306 -12.72 7.51 3.34
N LEU A 307 -12.96 8.28 4.41
CA LEU A 307 -13.07 7.74 5.76
C LEU A 307 -14.22 6.74 5.89
N VAL A 308 -15.39 7.04 5.30
CA VAL A 308 -16.53 6.12 5.29
C VAL A 308 -16.17 4.81 4.58
N ALA A 309 -15.49 4.88 3.43
CA ALA A 309 -15.06 3.70 2.69
C ALA A 309 -14.01 2.87 3.48
N LEU A 310 -13.02 3.53 4.09
CA LEU A 310 -12.02 2.87 4.94
C LEU A 310 -12.65 2.17 6.15
N LYS A 311 -13.59 2.84 6.83
CA LYS A 311 -14.35 2.25 7.94
C LYS A 311 -15.16 1.04 7.49
N TRP A 312 -15.80 1.11 6.32
CA TRP A 312 -16.52 -0.02 5.75
C TRP A 312 -15.58 -1.19 5.42
N LEU A 313 -14.40 -0.91 4.85
CA LEU A 313 -13.39 -1.94 4.53
C LEU A 313 -12.90 -2.66 5.79
N VAL A 314 -12.73 -1.95 6.90
CA VAL A 314 -12.40 -2.58 8.20
C VAL A 314 -13.54 -3.47 8.68
N GLY A 315 -14.80 -3.03 8.58
CA GLY A 315 -15.95 -3.87 8.93
C GLY A 315 -16.07 -5.11 8.02
N GLU A 316 -15.82 -4.97 6.72
CA GLU A 316 -15.81 -6.09 5.77
C GLU A 316 -14.65 -7.06 6.05
N MET A 317 -13.47 -6.55 6.44
CA MET A 317 -12.35 -7.37 6.90
C MET A 317 -12.76 -8.22 8.11
N GLU A 318 -13.38 -7.63 9.13
CA GLU A 318 -13.84 -8.35 10.32
C GLU A 318 -14.90 -9.41 9.98
N ARG A 319 -15.88 -9.06 9.14
CA ARG A 319 -16.89 -10.02 8.65
C ARG A 319 -16.24 -11.19 7.93
N ARG A 320 -15.24 -10.93 7.07
CA ARG A 320 -14.52 -11.98 6.33
C ARG A 320 -13.74 -12.89 7.27
N PHE A 321 -13.13 -12.38 8.34
CA PHE A 321 -12.51 -13.24 9.34
C PHE A 321 -13.48 -14.26 9.93
N THR A 322 -14.71 -13.85 10.28
CA THR A 322 -15.74 -14.78 10.74
C THR A 322 -16.08 -15.83 9.68
N VAL A 323 -16.31 -15.41 8.43
CA VAL A 323 -16.63 -16.31 7.32
C VAL A 323 -15.50 -17.31 7.03
N LEU A 324 -14.24 -16.85 7.07
CA LEU A 324 -13.07 -17.71 6.89
C LEU A 324 -12.94 -18.74 8.01
N ALA A 325 -13.15 -18.31 9.26
CA ALA A 325 -13.11 -19.18 10.43
C ALA A 325 -14.21 -20.27 10.38
N GLU A 326 -15.45 -19.89 10.07
CA GLU A 326 -16.58 -20.81 9.86
C GLU A 326 -16.33 -21.78 8.70
N GLY A 327 -15.69 -21.30 7.62
CA GLY A 327 -15.26 -22.11 6.49
C GLY A 327 -13.98 -22.93 6.74
N HIS A 328 -13.42 -22.88 7.95
CA HIS A 328 -12.15 -23.49 8.35
C HIS A 328 -11.00 -23.21 7.36
N SER A 329 -10.94 -21.97 6.86
CA SER A 329 -9.98 -21.54 5.84
C SER A 329 -9.05 -20.49 6.43
N ARG A 330 -7.76 -20.56 6.09
CA ARG A 330 -6.75 -19.66 6.65
C ARG A 330 -6.75 -18.30 5.97
N ASP A 331 -7.20 -18.27 4.72
CA ASP A 331 -7.19 -17.11 3.84
C ASP A 331 -8.31 -17.23 2.79
N ILE A 332 -8.54 -16.12 2.07
CA ILE A 332 -9.52 -16.04 1.00
C ILE A 332 -9.25 -17.03 -0.13
N GLY A 333 -7.98 -17.33 -0.45
CA GLY A 333 -7.63 -18.26 -1.52
C GLY A 333 -8.09 -19.68 -1.22
N SER A 334 -7.75 -20.18 -0.04
CA SER A 334 -8.17 -21.50 0.46
C SER A 334 -9.68 -21.59 0.66
N TYR A 335 -10.33 -20.50 1.06
CA TYR A 335 -11.79 -20.42 1.14
C TYR A 335 -12.44 -20.54 -0.24
N ASN A 336 -12.01 -19.71 -1.19
CA ASN A 336 -12.57 -19.69 -2.54
C ASN A 336 -12.37 -21.02 -3.28
N GLN A 337 -11.22 -21.68 -3.09
CA GLN A 337 -10.98 -23.01 -3.65
C GLN A 337 -11.94 -24.06 -3.10
N LYS A 338 -12.33 -23.97 -1.82
CA LYS A 338 -13.36 -24.87 -1.25
C LYS A 338 -14.74 -24.56 -1.80
N GLN A 339 -15.09 -23.28 -1.95
CA GLN A 339 -16.40 -22.90 -2.50
C GLN A 339 -16.55 -23.29 -3.96
N GLU A 340 -15.49 -23.17 -4.74
CA GLU A 340 -15.44 -23.67 -6.11
C GLU A 340 -15.76 -25.17 -6.20
N LYS A 341 -15.16 -25.98 -5.33
CA LYS A 341 -15.43 -27.42 -5.28
C LYS A 341 -16.87 -27.76 -4.88
N LYS A 342 -17.55 -26.86 -4.17
CA LYS A 342 -18.95 -26.99 -3.77
C LYS A 342 -19.93 -26.39 -4.77
N GLY A 343 -19.45 -25.63 -5.75
CA GLY A 343 -20.31 -24.82 -6.63
C GLY A 343 -21.03 -23.69 -5.90
N GLU A 344 -20.44 -23.18 -4.82
CA GLU A 344 -20.94 -22.04 -4.03
C GLU A 344 -20.23 -20.74 -4.42
N ASP A 345 -20.83 -19.61 -4.05
CA ASP A 345 -20.30 -18.28 -4.33
C ASP A 345 -18.93 -18.04 -3.65
N LYS A 346 -18.00 -17.46 -4.41
CA LYS A 346 -16.68 -17.04 -3.94
C LYS A 346 -16.73 -15.66 -3.30
N LEU A 347 -15.75 -15.34 -2.47
CA LEU A 347 -15.51 -13.97 -2.01
C LEU A 347 -14.61 -13.24 -3.02
N PRO A 348 -14.99 -12.05 -3.51
CA PRO A 348 -14.12 -11.27 -4.38
C PRO A 348 -12.94 -10.68 -3.59
N TYR A 349 -11.78 -10.57 -4.21
CA TYR A 349 -10.73 -9.68 -3.71
C TYR A 349 -11.20 -8.22 -3.76
N ILE A 350 -10.76 -7.38 -2.83
CA ILE A 350 -11.05 -5.95 -2.83
C ILE A 350 -9.74 -5.18 -2.91
N VAL A 351 -9.62 -4.27 -3.87
CA VAL A 351 -8.45 -3.40 -4.00
C VAL A 351 -8.90 -1.94 -3.84
N LEU A 352 -8.42 -1.29 -2.77
CA LEU A 352 -8.53 0.15 -2.58
C LEU A 352 -7.34 0.84 -3.25
N ILE A 353 -7.61 1.80 -4.13
CA ILE A 353 -6.58 2.60 -4.78
C ILE A 353 -6.81 4.07 -4.46
N ILE A 354 -5.81 4.71 -3.86
CA ILE A 354 -5.79 6.14 -3.56
C ILE A 354 -4.75 6.81 -4.45
N ASP A 355 -5.18 7.71 -5.34
CA ASP A 355 -4.26 8.39 -6.27
C ASP A 355 -3.30 9.35 -5.56
N GLU A 356 -3.82 10.14 -4.61
CA GLU A 356 -3.02 11.12 -3.86
C GLU A 356 -3.36 11.08 -2.37
N LEU A 357 -2.61 10.26 -1.63
CA LEU A 357 -2.75 10.15 -0.19
C LEU A 357 -2.47 11.47 0.53
N ALA A 358 -1.52 12.28 0.01
CA ALA A 358 -1.13 13.54 0.63
C ALA A 358 -2.31 14.51 0.81
N ASP A 359 -3.19 14.60 -0.18
CA ASP A 359 -4.34 15.50 -0.16
C ASP A 359 -5.33 15.09 0.93
N LEU A 360 -5.50 13.78 1.15
CA LEU A 360 -6.32 13.23 2.21
C LEU A 360 -5.71 13.46 3.59
N MET A 361 -4.40 13.24 3.71
CA MET A 361 -3.64 13.41 4.95
C MET A 361 -3.68 14.87 5.44
N SER A 362 -3.70 15.82 4.52
CA SER A 362 -3.80 17.25 4.85
C SER A 362 -5.11 17.68 5.52
N VAL A 363 -6.18 16.89 5.34
CA VAL A 363 -7.52 17.21 5.89
C VAL A 363 -7.86 16.31 7.09
N LYS A 364 -7.63 15.00 6.95
CA LYS A 364 -8.07 13.96 7.90
C LYS A 364 -6.96 12.95 8.24
N GLY A 365 -5.71 13.38 8.29
CA GLY A 365 -4.53 12.50 8.41
C GLY A 365 -4.59 11.47 9.52
N LYS A 366 -4.86 11.87 10.77
CA LYS A 366 -4.89 10.93 11.92
C LYS A 366 -5.92 9.81 11.76
N GLU A 367 -7.12 10.14 11.30
CA GLU A 367 -8.20 9.17 11.12
C GLU A 367 -7.91 8.23 9.95
N ILE A 368 -7.45 8.77 8.82
CA ILE A 368 -7.12 7.99 7.62
C ILE A 368 -5.94 7.05 7.88
N GLU A 369 -4.87 7.55 8.51
CA GLU A 369 -3.70 6.76 8.90
C GLU A 369 -4.10 5.56 9.78
N SER A 370 -4.92 5.79 10.81
CA SER A 370 -5.38 4.72 11.71
C SER A 370 -6.06 3.58 10.96
N TYR A 371 -6.97 3.89 10.02
CA TYR A 371 -7.63 2.86 9.21
C TYR A 371 -6.70 2.19 8.20
N VAL A 372 -5.82 2.95 7.56
CA VAL A 372 -4.81 2.42 6.62
C VAL A 372 -3.90 1.43 7.34
N VAL A 373 -3.38 1.80 8.51
CA VAL A 373 -2.51 0.93 9.34
C VAL A 373 -3.26 -0.34 9.75
N ARG A 374 -4.51 -0.20 10.23
CA ARG A 374 -5.34 -1.34 10.64
C ARG A 374 -5.55 -2.34 9.49
N LEU A 375 -5.88 -1.84 8.29
CA LEU A 375 -6.04 -2.67 7.10
C LEU A 375 -4.70 -3.28 6.69
N ALA A 376 -3.63 -2.50 6.64
CA ALA A 376 -2.29 -2.98 6.24
C ALA A 376 -1.78 -4.13 7.12
N GLN A 377 -2.10 -4.09 8.42
CA GLN A 377 -1.69 -5.12 9.38
C GLN A 377 -2.48 -6.42 9.27
N MET A 378 -3.77 -6.38 8.94
CA MET A 378 -4.68 -7.51 9.15
C MET A 378 -5.36 -8.03 7.90
N SER A 379 -5.41 -7.26 6.82
CA SER A 379 -6.36 -7.52 5.73
C SER A 379 -5.86 -8.46 4.61
N ARG A 380 -4.57 -8.87 4.66
CA ARG A 380 -3.98 -9.84 3.72
C ARG A 380 -4.80 -11.13 3.60
N ALA A 381 -5.12 -11.76 4.74
CA ALA A 381 -5.81 -13.05 4.74
C ALA A 381 -7.26 -12.92 4.23
N THR A 382 -7.88 -11.76 4.40
CA THR A 382 -9.27 -11.50 3.99
C THR A 382 -9.38 -11.05 2.53
N GLY A 383 -8.26 -10.90 1.82
CA GLY A 383 -8.23 -10.52 0.40
C GLY A 383 -8.58 -9.06 0.14
N ILE A 384 -8.31 -8.18 1.11
CA ILE A 384 -8.44 -6.74 0.94
C ILE A 384 -7.02 -6.16 0.83
N HIS A 385 -6.79 -5.36 -0.20
CA HIS A 385 -5.48 -4.87 -0.58
C HIS A 385 -5.51 -3.36 -0.78
N LEU A 386 -4.39 -2.70 -0.52
CA LEU A 386 -4.26 -1.25 -0.57
C LEU A 386 -3.19 -0.87 -1.59
N ILE A 387 -3.50 0.08 -2.46
CA ILE A 387 -2.54 0.77 -3.32
C ILE A 387 -2.62 2.25 -2.98
N LEU A 388 -1.60 2.73 -2.29
CA LEU A 388 -1.51 4.12 -1.85
C LEU A 388 -0.52 4.83 -2.76
N ALA A 389 -0.91 5.94 -3.36
CA ALA A 389 -0.02 6.71 -4.20
C ALA A 389 0.12 8.15 -3.69
N THR A 390 1.28 8.74 -3.94
CA THR A 390 1.55 10.13 -3.58
C THR A 390 2.56 10.77 -4.52
N GLN A 391 2.34 12.05 -4.85
CA GLN A 391 3.34 12.88 -5.54
C GLN A 391 4.28 13.59 -4.57
N ARG A 392 3.95 13.56 -3.27
CA ARG A 392 4.69 14.18 -2.18
C ARG A 392 5.23 13.09 -1.26
N PRO A 393 6.37 12.46 -1.59
CA PRO A 393 6.98 11.44 -0.75
C PRO A 393 7.71 12.08 0.45
N SER A 394 6.98 12.82 1.28
CA SER A 394 7.49 13.43 2.51
C SER A 394 7.15 12.57 3.73
N VAL A 395 7.91 12.75 4.81
CA VAL A 395 7.70 12.05 6.10
C VAL A 395 6.34 12.36 6.73
N GLU A 396 5.74 13.49 6.36
CA GLU A 396 4.40 13.88 6.82
C GLU A 396 3.27 13.09 6.12
N VAL A 397 3.53 12.58 4.92
CA VAL A 397 2.54 11.81 4.13
C VAL A 397 2.81 10.31 4.26
N ILE A 398 4.08 9.91 4.18
CA ILE A 398 4.55 8.54 4.38
C ILE A 398 5.21 8.51 5.76
N THR A 399 4.38 8.43 6.80
CA THR A 399 4.83 8.35 8.18
C THR A 399 5.49 7.00 8.44
N GLY A 400 6.18 6.82 9.56
CA GLY A 400 6.75 5.51 9.92
C GLY A 400 5.71 4.43 10.27
N LEU A 401 4.43 4.79 10.39
CA LEU A 401 3.34 3.85 10.62
C LEU A 401 2.78 3.27 9.32
N ILE A 402 2.81 4.05 8.24
CA ILE A 402 2.39 3.69 6.89
C ILE A 402 3.53 2.98 6.16
#